data_AF-A0A7C3N104-F1
#
_entry.id   AF-A0A7C3N104-F1
#
_cell.length_a   1.000
_cell.length_b   1.000
_cell.length_c   1.000
_cell.angle_alpha   90.00
_cell.angle_beta   90.00
_cell.angle_gamma   90.00
#
_symmetry.space_group_name_H-M   'P 1'
#
loop_
_entity.id
_entity.type
_entity.pdbx_description
1 polymer ?
#
loop_
_entity_poly.entity_id
_entity_poly.type
_entity_poly.pdbx_seq_one_letter_code
_entity_poly.pdbx_strand_id
1 'polypeptide(L)' 'MEGRTEHKIIIADSRSMEEVSNESVHLVVTSPPYWQLKDYNNGRQIGFNDTYEEYINNLNLVWN' A
#
# COMPACT_ATOMS: atom_id res chain seq x y z
N MET A 1 -13.39 28.07 16.57
CA MET A 1 -12.54 28.14 15.36
C MET A 1 -12.23 26.71 14.99
N GLU A 2 -12.73 26.21 13.86
CA GLU A 2 -12.34 24.87 13.40
C GLU A 2 -10.84 24.87 13.09
N GLY A 3 -10.10 23.91 13.66
CA GLY A 3 -8.67 23.77 13.45
C GLY A 3 -8.37 23.37 12.01
N ARG A 4 -7.38 24.02 11.39
CA ARG A 4 -6.89 23.65 10.05
C ARG A 4 -6.25 22.26 10.11
N THR A 5 -6.58 21.40 9.15
CA THR A 5 -5.96 20.08 8.97
C THR A 5 -5.04 20.07 7.75
N GLU A 6 -4.04 19.19 7.76
CA GLU A 6 -3.15 18.95 6.62
C GLU A 6 -3.38 17.55 6.06
N HIS A 7 -3.48 17.43 4.73
CA HIS A 7 -3.75 16.18 4.03
C HIS A 7 -2.69 16.00 2.95
N LYS A 8 -2.03 14.83 2.92
CA LYS A 8 -0.93 14.52 1.99
C LYS A 8 -1.28 13.28 1.17
N ILE A 9 -1.12 13.36 -0.15
CA ILE A 9 -1.23 12.22 -1.07
C ILE A 9 0.19 11.91 -1.57
N ILE A 10 0.60 10.65 -1.42
CA ILE A 10 1.91 10.15 -1.85
C ILE A 10 1.67 9.11 -2.95
N ILE A 11 2.33 9.28 -4.10
CA ILE A 11 2.28 8.32 -5.22
C ILE A 11 3.57 7.51 -5.19
N ALA A 12 3.57 6.42 -4.42
CA ALA A 12 4.72 5.55 -4.20
C ALA A 12 4.29 4.09 -4.03
N ASP A 13 5.25 3.19 -3.86
CA ASP A 13 5.03 1.77 -3.60
C ASP A 13 4.87 1.54 -2.09
N SER A 14 3.74 0.98 -1.64
CA SER A 14 3.49 0.78 -0.21
C SER A 14 4.45 -0.19 0.48
N ARG A 15 5.26 -0.95 -0.28
CA ARG A 15 6.37 -1.76 0.26
C ARG A 15 7.54 -0.89 0.75
N SER A 16 7.55 0.41 0.47
CA SER A 16 8.49 1.39 1.01
C SER A 16 7.79 2.72 1.31
N MET A 17 7.68 3.08 2.59
CA MET A 17 6.98 4.30 3.05
C MET A 17 7.96 5.35 3.61
N GLU A 18 9.07 5.60 2.92
CA GLU A 18 10.15 6.51 3.35
C GLU A 18 9.68 7.94 3.66
N GLU A 19 8.56 8.38 3.08
CA GLU A 19 8.00 9.71 3.30
C GLU A 19 7.14 9.83 4.58
N VAL A 20 7.00 8.74 5.34
CA VAL A 20 6.27 8.66 6.62
C VAL A 20 7.26 8.32 7.73
N SER A 21 7.32 9.17 8.75
CA SER A 21 8.19 8.94 9.90
C SER A 21 7.76 7.70 10.69
N ASN A 22 8.74 6.98 11.24
CA ASN A 22 8.47 5.89 12.18
C ASN A 22 7.63 6.38 13.36
N GLU A 23 6.75 5.50 13.86
CA GLU A 23 5.90 5.74 15.04
C GLU A 23 4.99 6.99 14.97
N SER A 24 4.76 7.56 13.78
CA SER A 24 3.94 8.78 13.62
C SER A 24 2.48 8.52 13.26
N VAL A 25 2.10 7.26 13.03
CA VAL A 25 0.76 6.87 12.55
C VAL A 25 -0.07 6.27 13.68
N HIS A 26 -1.26 6.82 13.92
CA HIS A 26 -2.16 6.36 14.98
C HIS A 26 -3.15 5.28 14.52
N LEU A 27 -3.55 5.32 13.24
CA LEU A 27 -4.53 4.41 12.66
C LEU A 27 -4.20 4.16 11.19
N VAL A 28 -4.24 2.89 10.79
CA VAL A 28 -4.17 2.47 9.40
C VAL A 28 -5.51 1.84 9.03
N VAL A 29 -6.12 2.33 7.95
CA VAL A 29 -7.31 1.72 7.34
C VAL A 29 -6.97 1.42 5.89
N THR A 30 -7.11 0.16 5.49
CA THR A 30 -6.79 -0.24 4.11
C THR A 30 -7.66 -1.42 3.64
N SER A 31 -7.75 -1.55 2.33
CA SER A 31 -8.20 -2.75 1.63
C SER A 31 -7.11 -3.07 0.60
N PRO A 32 -6.27 -4.10 0.84
CA PRO A 32 -5.15 -4.40 -0.05
C PRO A 32 -5.64 -4.75 -1.46
N PRO A 33 -4.79 -4.61 -2.50
CA PRO A 33 -5.15 -5.04 -3.85
C PRO A 33 -5.56 -6.52 -3.84
N TYR A 34 -6.58 -6.89 -4.61
CA TYR A 34 -7.06 -8.27 -4.65
C TYR A 34 -6.06 -9.21 -5.34
N TRP A 35 -6.00 -10.46 -4.88
CA TRP A 35 -5.38 -11.55 -5.64
C TRP A 35 -6.20 -11.84 -6.92
N GLN A 36 -5.52 -12.17 -8.01
CA GLN A 36 -6.11 -12.26 -9.36
C GLN A 36 -6.71 -10.92 -9.81
N LEU A 37 -5.96 -9.83 -9.60
CA LEU A 37 -6.33 -8.48 -10.01
C LEU A 37 -6.57 -8.42 -11.53
N LYS A 38 -7.38 -7.46 -12.00
CA LYS A 38 -7.46 -7.16 -13.44
C LYS A 38 -6.15 -6.56 -13.94
N ASP A 39 -5.85 -6.77 -15.23
CA ASP A 39 -4.73 -6.10 -15.88
C ASP A 39 -5.02 -4.60 -16.00
N TYR A 40 -4.22 -3.79 -15.30
CA TYR A 40 -4.29 -2.32 -15.37
C TYR A 40 -3.12 -1.74 -16.17
N ASN A 41 -2.43 -2.56 -16.97
CA ASN A 41 -1.23 -2.21 -17.73
C ASN A 41 -0.09 -1.67 -16.86
N ASN A 42 0.02 -2.16 -15.61
CA ASN A 42 1.11 -1.80 -14.71
C ASN A 42 1.88 -3.04 -14.27
N GLY A 43 3.04 -3.29 -14.87
CA GLY A 43 3.88 -4.46 -14.57
C GLY A 43 4.44 -4.51 -13.14
N ARG A 44 4.23 -3.48 -12.30
CA ARG A 44 4.61 -3.47 -10.89
C ARG A 44 3.43 -3.70 -9.94
N GLN A 45 2.23 -3.97 -10.46
CA GLN A 45 1.03 -4.19 -9.65
C GLN A 45 1.09 -5.54 -8.91
N ILE A 46 0.75 -5.54 -7.63
CA ILE A 46 0.64 -6.76 -6.81
C ILE A 46 -0.69 -7.46 -7.13
N GLY A 47 -0.67 -8.78 -7.22
CA GLY A 47 -1.87 -9.62 -7.34
C GLY A 47 -2.31 -9.94 -8.77
N PHE A 48 -1.65 -9.42 -9.81
CA PHE A 48 -1.93 -9.80 -11.20
C PHE A 48 -0.98 -10.88 -11.67
N ASN A 49 -1.52 -12.05 -12.02
CA ASN A 49 -0.77 -13.22 -12.45
C ASN A 49 0.27 -13.73 -11.43
N ASP A 50 0.20 -13.24 -10.19
CA ASP A 50 0.97 -13.78 -9.07
C ASP A 50 0.41 -15.16 -8.68
N THR A 51 1.30 -16.07 -8.34
CA THR A 51 0.93 -17.22 -7.50
C THR A 51 0.37 -16.71 -6.17
N TYR A 52 -0.44 -17.53 -5.50
CA TYR A 52 -0.99 -17.16 -4.20
C TYR A 52 0.12 -16.82 -3.18
N GLU A 53 1.23 -17.56 -3.22
CA GLU A 53 2.38 -17.33 -2.34
C GLU A 53 3.08 -16.00 -2.63
N GLU A 54 3.33 -15.67 -3.90
CA GLU A 54 3.90 -14.37 -4.29
C GLU A 54 3.01 -13.20 -3.86
N TYR A 55 1.69 -13.33 -4.01
CA TYR A 55 0.75 -12.33 -3.55
C TYR A 55 0.84 -12.10 -2.03
N ILE A 56 0.80 -13.17 -1.23
CA ILE A 56 0.90 -13.07 0.23
C ILE A 56 2.27 -12.51 0.65
N ASN A 57 3.36 -12.92 0.00
CA ASN A 57 4.70 -12.40 0.30
C ASN A 57 4.79 -10.90 0.02
N ASN A 58 4.25 -10.43 -1.10
CA ASN A 58 4.20 -9.00 -1.42
C ASN A 58 3.37 -8.20 -0.40
N LEU A 59 2.27 -8.75 0.10
CA LEU A 59 1.50 -8.09 1.16
C LEU A 59 2.29 -8.01 2.47
N ASN A 60 2.99 -9.06 2.86
CA ASN A 60 3.79 -9.06 4.09
C ASN A 60 4.89 -8.01 4.06
N LEU A 61 5.48 -7.70 2.89
CA LEU A 61 6.45 -6.61 2.76
C LEU A 61 5.90 -5.23 3.15
N VAL A 62 4.59 -5.02 3.08
CA VAL A 62 3.94 -3.75 3.48
C VAL A 62 3.79 -3.65 5.00
N TRP A 63 3.73 -4.78 5.70
CA TRP A 63 3.42 -4.86 7.13
C TRP A 63 4.62 -5.21 8.02
N ASN A 64 5.80 -5.40 7.42
CA ASN A 64 7.03 -5.80 8.10
C ASN A 64 7.78 -4.63 8.72
#